data_AF-A0A7C7JEA3-F1
#
_entry.id   AF-A0A7C7JEA3-F1
#
_cell.length_a   1.000
_cell.length_b   1.000
_cell.length_c   1.000
_cell.angle_alpha   90.00
_cell.angle_beta   90.00
_cell.angle_gamma   90.00
#
_symmetry.space_group_name_H-M   'P 1'
#
loop_
_entity.id
_entity.type
_entity.pdbx_description
1 polymer ?
#
loop_
_entity_poly.entity_id
_entity_poly.type
_entity_poly.pdbx_seq_one_letter_code
_entity_poly.pdbx_strand_id
1 'polypeptide(L)' 'VSTEIERYIVWPGQACSYKIGMLKILELRERAKQEMGENFDIKDFHSVVLDHGQPPLFIVEALVDRMLER' A
#
# COMPACT_ATOMS: atom_id res chain seq x y z
N VAL A 1 23.38 1.05 16.12
CA VAL A 1 23.29 2.03 15.01
C VAL A 1 24.15 1.58 13.82
N SER A 2 25.39 1.15 14.02
CA SER A 2 26.31 0.68 12.97
C SER A 2 25.74 -0.43 12.09
N THR A 3 25.12 -1.45 12.69
CA THR A 3 24.56 -2.61 11.97
C THR A 3 23.49 -2.24 10.93
N GLU A 4 22.65 -1.24 11.20
CA GLU A 4 21.64 -0.78 10.25
C GLU A 4 22.27 -0.04 9.07
N ILE A 5 23.28 0.79 9.34
CA ILE A 5 24.01 1.53 8.31
C ILE A 5 24.74 0.55 7.38
N GLU A 6 25.41 -0.46 7.93
CA GLU A 6 26.06 -1.53 7.16
C GLU A 6 25.06 -2.30 6.28
N ARG A 7 23.87 -2.61 6.81
CA ARG A 7 22.79 -3.25 6.05
C ARG A 7 22.35 -2.40 4.85
N TYR A 8 22.22 -1.09 5.02
CA TYR A 8 21.79 -0.19 3.95
C TYR A 8 22.82 -0.09 2.82
N ILE A 9 24.11 -0.24 3.13
CA ILE A 9 25.19 -0.24 2.14
C ILE A 9 25.12 -1.49 1.25
N VAL A 10 24.91 -2.67 1.84
CA VAL A 10 24.89 -3.94 1.09
C VAL A 10 23.53 -4.26 0.46
N TRP A 11 22.45 -3.65 0.94
CA TRP A 11 21.09 -3.84 0.42
C TRP A 11 20.42 -2.50 0.08
N PRO A 12 20.85 -1.86 -1.02
CA PRO A 12 20.38 -0.53 -1.38
C PRO A 12 18.87 -0.50 -1.61
N GLY A 13 18.20 0.53 -1.09
CA GLY A 13 16.76 0.76 -1.24
C GLY A 13 15.84 -0.08 -0.34
N GLN A 14 16.34 -1.13 0.33
CA GLN A 14 15.52 -1.97 1.20
C GLN A 14 14.86 -1.18 2.33
N ALA A 15 15.61 -0.28 2.97
CA ALA A 15 15.08 0.57 4.04
C ALA A 15 13.99 1.55 3.56
N CYS A 16 14.02 1.94 2.29
CA CYS A 16 13.00 2.83 1.72
C CYS A 16 11.64 2.11 1.56
N SER A 17 11.66 0.79 1.35
CA SER A 17 10.45 -0.01 1.09
C SER A 17 9.40 0.12 2.19
N TYR A 18 9.83 0.20 3.46
CA TYR A 18 8.92 0.34 4.61
C TYR A 18 8.05 1.60 4.49
N LYS A 19 8.67 2.74 4.23
CA LYS A 19 7.95 4.01 4.21
C LYS A 19 7.22 4.23 2.89
N ILE A 20 7.82 3.83 1.75
CA ILE A 20 7.17 3.92 0.45
C ILE A 20 5.91 3.06 0.39
N GLY A 21 5.97 1.81 0.86
CA GLY A 21 4.81 0.92 0.91
C GLY A 21 3.70 1.46 1.82
N MET A 22 4.04 1.92 3.03
CA MET A 22 3.09 2.56 3.93
C MET A 22 2.42 3.78 3.29
N LEU A 23 3.22 4.68 2.71
CA LEU A 23 2.70 5.91 2.11
C LEU A 23 1.73 5.60 0.97
N LYS A 24 2.07 4.65 0.09
CA LYS A 24 1.17 4.28 -1.02
C LYS A 24 -0.14 3.67 -0.53
N ILE A 25 -0.11 2.79 0.48
CA ILE A 25 -1.34 2.20 1.03
C ILE A 25 -2.22 3.28 1.68
N LEU A 26 -1.62 4.24 2.38
CA LEU A 26 -2.37 5.37 2.98
C LEU A 26 -2.96 6.31 1.92
N GLU A 27 -2.21 6.60 0.86
CA GLU A 27 -2.67 7.37 -0.30
C GLU A 27 -3.89 6.71 -0.95
N LEU A 28 -3.80 5.41 -1.25
CA LEU A 28 -4.91 4.63 -1.85
C LEU A 28 -6.15 4.61 -0.94
N ARG A 29 -5.95 4.46 0.38
CA ARG A 29 -7.05 4.49 1.34
C ARG A 29 -7.75 5.84 1.37
N GLU A 30 -6.98 6.93 1.35
CA GLU A 30 -7.55 8.27 1.36
C GLU A 30 -8.28 8.59 0.05
N ARG A 31 -7.73 8.15 -1.09
CA ARG A 31 -8.43 8.23 -2.38
C ARG A 31 -9.75 7.46 -2.36
N ALA A 32 -9.74 6.22 -1.85
CA ALA A 32 -10.96 5.42 -1.75
C ALA A 32 -12.03 6.06 -0.83
N LYS A 33 -11.62 6.65 0.29
CA LYS A 33 -12.53 7.40 1.17
C LYS A 33 -13.15 8.61 0.46
N GLN A 34 -12.36 9.33 -0.33
CA GLN A 34 -12.83 10.52 -1.06
C GLN A 34 -13.80 10.14 -2.18
N GLU A 35 -13.51 9.09 -2.94
CA GLU A 35 -14.33 8.68 -4.08
C GLU A 35 -15.61 7.95 -3.68
N MET A 36 -15.58 7.10 -2.65
CA MET A 36 -16.75 6.33 -2.22
C MET A 36 -17.64 7.06 -1.20
N GLY A 37 -17.11 8.05 -0.48
CA GLY A 37 -17.85 8.81 0.53
C GLY A 37 -18.48 7.91 1.59
N GLU A 38 -19.80 8.02 1.77
CA GLU A 38 -20.58 7.22 2.75
C GLU A 38 -20.61 5.71 2.42
N ASN A 39 -20.29 5.32 1.17
CA ASN A 39 -20.22 3.92 0.77
C ASN A 39 -18.86 3.27 1.09
N PHE A 40 -17.90 4.02 1.64
CA PHE A 40 -16.60 3.48 2.00
C PHE A 40 -16.70 2.57 3.24
N ASP A 41 -16.35 1.29 3.09
CA ASP A 41 -16.06 0.39 4.21
C ASP A 41 -14.57 0.07 4.28
N ILE A 42 -13.96 0.29 5.45
CA ILE A 42 -12.56 -0.04 5.72
C ILE A 42 -12.28 -1.55 5.63
N LYS A 43 -13.28 -2.39 5.90
CA LYS A 43 -13.15 -3.86 5.78
C LYS A 43 -12.98 -4.25 4.32
N ASP A 44 -13.79 -3.69 3.42
CA ASP A 44 -13.69 -3.97 1.98
C ASP A 44 -12.34 -3.50 1.43
N PHE A 45 -11.89 -2.30 1.84
CA PHE A 45 -10.55 -1.82 1.50
C PHE A 45 -9.45 -2.77 1.98
N HIS A 46 -9.52 -3.28 3.21
CA HIS A 46 -8.54 -4.24 3.72
C HIS A 46 -8.57 -5.56 2.95
N SER A 47 -9.75 -6.09 2.60
CA SER A 47 -9.88 -7.30 1.78
C SER A 47 -9.17 -7.12 0.43
N VAL A 48 -9.41 -5.98 -0.24
CA VAL A 48 -8.75 -5.64 -1.53
C VAL A 48 -7.23 -5.60 -1.40
N VAL A 49 -6.69 -5.11 -0.27
CA VAL A 49 -5.23 -5.01 -0.06
C VAL A 49 -4.61 -6.35 0.36
N LEU A 50 -5.32 -7.19 1.11
CA LEU A 50 -4.73 -8.35 1.80
C LEU A 50 -5.04 -9.71 1.14
N ASP A 51 -6.19 -9.87 0.49
CA ASP A 51 -6.66 -11.18 0.00
C ASP A 51 -5.82 -11.72 -1.18
N HIS A 52 -5.03 -10.85 -1.82
CA HIS A 52 -4.18 -11.19 -2.96
C HIS A 52 -2.72 -11.50 -2.57
N GLY A 53 -2.41 -11.62 -1.27
CA GLY A 53 -1.07 -11.93 -0.79
C GLY A 53 -0.14 -10.72 -0.79
N GLN A 54 1.04 -10.83 -1.41
CA GLN A 54 2.07 -9.78 -1.40
C GLN A 54 2.42 -9.31 -2.83
N PRO A 55 1.43 -8.78 -3.58
CA PRO A 55 1.71 -8.33 -4.93
C PRO A 55 2.50 -7.00 -4.92
N PRO A 56 3.14 -6.63 -6.05
CA PRO A 56 3.74 -5.32 -6.19
C PRO A 56 2.72 -4.18 -5.99
N LEU A 57 3.18 -3.01 -5.53
CA LEU A 57 2.29 -1.87 -5.23
C LEU A 57 1.42 -1.43 -6.42
N PHE A 58 1.90 -1.55 -7.66
CA PHE A 58 1.10 -1.20 -8.84
C PHE A 58 -0.08 -2.16 -9.07
N ILE A 59 0.02 -3.42 -8.62
CA ILE A 59 -1.09 -4.36 -8.64
C ILE A 59 -2.08 -4.04 -7.51
N VAL A 60 -1.60 -3.66 -6.32
CA VAL A 60 -2.46 -3.19 -5.22
C VAL A 60 -3.25 -1.96 -5.66
N GLU A 61 -2.61 -1.02 -6.36
CA GLU A 61 -3.28 0.15 -6.94
C GLU A 61 -4.37 -0.27 -7.94
N ALA A 62 -4.06 -1.14 -8.91
CA ALA A 62 -5.05 -1.63 -9.87
C ALA A 62 -6.21 -2.40 -9.22
N LEU A 63 -5.97 -3.06 -8.08
CA LEU A 63 -7.00 -3.72 -7.29
C LEU A 63 -7.94 -2.71 -6.63
N VAL A 64 -7.39 -1.63 -6.08
CA VAL A 64 -8.17 -0.52 -5.53
C VAL A 64 -8.93 0.20 -6.64
N ASP A 65 -8.34 0.44 -7.80
CA ASP A 65 -9.03 1.06 -8.94
C ASP A 65 -10.28 0.25 -9.34
N ARG A 66 -10.14 -1.07 -9.44
CA ARG A 66 -11.29 -1.97 -9.71
C ARG A 66 -12.36 -1.99 -8.61
N MET A 67 -11.99 -1.65 -7.37
CA MET A 67 -12.97 -1.49 -6.29
C MET A 67 -13.79 -0.21 -6.50
N LEU A 68 -13.15 0.87 -6.96
CA LEU A 68 -13.78 2.19 -7.16
C LEU A 68 -14.70 2.24 -8.39
N GLU A 69 -14.48 1.35 -9.36
CA GLU A 69 -15.35 1.19 -10.54
C GLU A 69 -16.67 0.45 -10.25
N ARG A 70 -16.85 -0.11 -9.04
CA ARG A 70 -18.04 -0.87 -8.63
C ARG A 70 -19.09 0.02 -7.97
#